data_AF-A0A2S5M9G6-F1
#
_entry.id   AF-A0A2S5M9G6-F1
#
_cell.length_a   1.000
_cell.length_b   1.000
_cell.length_c   1.000
_cell.angle_alpha   90.00
_cell.angle_beta   90.00
_cell.angle_gamma   90.00
#
_symmetry.space_group_name_H-M   'P 1'
#
loop_
_entity.id
_entity.type
_entity.pdbx_description
1 polymer ?
#
loop_
_entity_poly.entity_id
_entity_poly.type
_entity_poly.pdbx_seq_one_letter_code
_entity_poly.pdbx_strand_id
1 'polypeptide(L)'
;MLHMPRIPELAQRDRFVRRAVSQVRVLTLADEEFASVPSQKLPGRTVQLFWSSEIEAKRWAKALTGDDGLQAIPLQTFVVDILPGIGAAKGLAGTDWVSDPIEAEIDPTDLILRLKTESLTELARGMVAKGEVYLVAGEDGPMVQASTQKPNRHASTAEVLAVFSSRADAERHMKRTGGKNIIADPIADFLASTLPWAQQRGHGISLEPIPGAGPLEVPASDVAARLTAS
;
A
#
# COMPACT_ATOMS: atom_id res chain seq x y z
N MET A 1 -19.24 16.29 17.88
CA MET A 1 -18.41 15.57 18.87
C MET A 1 -17.61 14.54 18.10
N LEU A 2 -16.27 14.65 18.09
CA LEU A 2 -15.38 13.68 17.44
C LEU A 2 -15.36 12.41 18.29
N HIS A 3 -16.07 11.37 17.84
CA HIS A 3 -15.97 10.04 18.45
C HIS A 3 -14.61 9.48 18.08
N MET A 4 -13.67 9.46 19.02
CA MET A 4 -12.42 8.72 18.82
C MET A 4 -12.75 7.22 18.81
N PRO A 5 -12.44 6.49 17.72
CA PRO A 5 -12.73 5.08 17.65
C PRO A 5 -11.93 4.29 18.69
N ARG A 6 -12.60 3.38 19.39
CA ARG A 6 -12.03 2.48 20.39
C ARG A 6 -11.15 1.43 19.71
N ILE A 7 -10.23 0.81 20.46
CA ILE A 7 -9.28 -0.20 19.96
C ILE A 7 -9.94 -1.33 19.13
N PRO A 8 -11.12 -1.89 19.52
CA PRO A 8 -11.81 -2.88 18.69
C PRO A 8 -12.35 -2.33 17.37
N GLU A 9 -12.79 -1.07 17.34
CA GLU A 9 -13.32 -0.40 16.14
C GLU A 9 -12.19 -0.11 15.15
N LEU A 10 -11.01 0.27 15.65
CA LEU A 10 -9.79 0.41 14.84
C LEU A 10 -9.35 -0.93 14.22
N ALA A 11 -9.38 -2.01 15.00
CA ALA A 11 -9.03 -3.35 14.51
C ALA A 11 -10.02 -3.84 13.43
N GLN A 12 -11.30 -3.50 13.56
CA GLN A 12 -12.30 -3.79 12.54
C GLN A 12 -12.13 -2.91 11.29
N ARG A 13 -11.78 -1.63 11.47
CA ARG A 13 -11.51 -0.68 10.38
C ARG A 13 -10.36 -1.12 9.48
N ASP A 14 -9.31 -1.71 10.06
CA ASP A 14 -8.14 -2.16 9.30
C ASP A 14 -8.26 -3.62 8.82
N ARG A 15 -9.34 -4.33 9.20
CA ARG A 15 -9.52 -5.76 8.87
C ARG A 15 -9.49 -6.02 7.37
N PHE A 16 -10.20 -5.19 6.60
CA PHE A 16 -10.22 -5.29 5.15
C PHE A 16 -8.80 -5.20 4.57
N VAL A 17 -8.07 -4.15 4.96
CA VAL A 17 -6.70 -3.86 4.49
C VAL A 17 -5.77 -5.04 4.82
N ARG A 18 -5.74 -5.47 6.09
CA ARG A 18 -4.89 -6.60 6.53
C ARG A 18 -5.18 -7.88 5.77
N ARG A 19 -6.47 -8.22 5.61
CA ARG A 19 -6.88 -9.42 4.88
C ARG A 19 -6.54 -9.33 3.40
N ALA A 20 -6.84 -8.20 2.76
CA ALA A 20 -6.53 -7.97 1.35
C ALA A 20 -5.03 -8.12 1.05
N VAL A 21 -4.18 -7.58 1.93
CA VAL A 21 -2.72 -7.75 1.85
C VAL A 21 -2.31 -9.21 2.08
N SER A 22 -2.76 -9.84 3.15
CA SER A 22 -2.39 -11.23 3.47
C SER A 22 -2.85 -12.26 2.42
N GLN A 23 -3.98 -12.00 1.75
CA GLN A 23 -4.54 -12.88 0.72
C GLN A 23 -4.13 -12.46 -0.69
N VAL A 24 -3.44 -11.32 -0.84
CA VAL A 24 -3.01 -10.73 -2.12
C VAL A 24 -4.18 -10.54 -3.10
N ARG A 25 -5.39 -10.33 -2.59
CA ARG A 25 -6.61 -10.18 -3.39
C ARG A 25 -7.74 -9.48 -2.64
N VAL A 26 -8.69 -8.95 -3.40
CA VAL A 26 -10.02 -8.56 -2.94
C VAL A 26 -11.09 -9.28 -3.76
N LEU A 27 -12.33 -9.24 -3.30
CA LEU A 27 -13.48 -9.80 -3.99
C LEU A 27 -14.45 -8.68 -4.38
N THR A 28 -15.06 -8.81 -5.54
CA THR A 28 -16.22 -8.01 -5.97
C THR A 28 -17.32 -8.96 -6.47
N LEU A 29 -18.51 -8.41 -6.74
CA LEU A 29 -19.58 -9.14 -7.41
C LEU A 29 -19.21 -9.37 -8.88
N ALA A 30 -19.57 -10.53 -9.43
CA ALA A 30 -19.31 -10.82 -10.85
C ALA A 30 -20.17 -9.96 -11.80
N ASP A 31 -21.32 -9.48 -11.32
CA ASP A 31 -22.17 -8.56 -12.05
C ASP A 31 -21.80 -7.10 -11.71
N GLU A 32 -21.27 -6.40 -12.71
CA GLU A 32 -20.82 -5.01 -12.58
C GLU A 32 -21.97 -4.04 -12.28
N GLU A 33 -23.22 -4.36 -12.68
CA GLU A 33 -24.37 -3.48 -12.44
C GLU A 33 -24.70 -3.38 -10.95
N PHE A 34 -24.52 -4.48 -10.21
CA PHE A 34 -24.78 -4.55 -8.77
C PHE A 34 -23.54 -4.36 -7.91
N ALA A 35 -22.35 -4.26 -8.51
CA ALA A 35 -21.10 -4.03 -7.81
C ALA A 35 -20.97 -2.59 -7.25
N SER A 36 -22.03 -1.77 -7.34
CA SER A 36 -22.01 -0.39 -6.87
C SER A 36 -23.34 0.09 -6.28
N VAL A 37 -23.25 1.05 -5.37
CA VAL A 37 -24.41 1.69 -4.71
C VAL A 37 -24.22 3.20 -4.65
N PRO A 38 -25.29 4.00 -4.53
CA PRO A 38 -25.16 5.42 -4.22
C PRO A 38 -24.48 5.64 -2.86
N SER A 39 -23.59 6.63 -2.77
CA SER A 39 -23.00 7.04 -1.50
C SER A 39 -24.05 7.59 -0.55
N GLN A 40 -23.99 7.15 0.70
CA GLN A 40 -24.82 7.64 1.79
C GLN A 40 -24.32 8.99 2.32
N LYS A 41 -23.03 9.28 2.13
CA LYS A 41 -22.37 10.48 2.66
C LYS A 41 -22.27 11.62 1.65
N LEU A 42 -22.10 11.29 0.37
CA LEU A 42 -21.81 12.26 -0.69
C LEU A 42 -22.85 12.13 -1.82
N PRO A 43 -23.85 13.03 -1.88
CA PRO A 43 -24.86 13.01 -2.94
C PRO A 43 -24.24 13.02 -4.35
N GLY A 44 -24.76 12.16 -5.22
CA GLY A 44 -24.30 12.04 -6.61
C GLY A 44 -22.96 11.30 -6.77
N ARG A 45 -22.42 10.68 -5.72
CA ARG A 45 -21.28 9.77 -5.80
C ARG A 45 -21.74 8.33 -5.77
N THR A 46 -20.92 7.47 -6.37
CA THR A 46 -21.09 6.01 -6.37
C THR A 46 -20.01 5.37 -5.53
N VAL A 47 -20.37 4.32 -4.80
CA VAL A 47 -19.50 3.47 -4.00
C VAL A 47 -19.39 2.12 -4.71
N GLN A 48 -18.19 1.72 -5.10
CA GLN A 48 -17.95 0.37 -5.62
C GLN A 48 -17.63 -0.58 -4.46
N LEU A 49 -18.24 -1.76 -4.46
CA LEU A 49 -18.24 -2.66 -3.31
C LEU A 49 -17.15 -3.73 -3.43
N PHE A 50 -16.35 -3.89 -2.37
CA PHE A 50 -15.29 -4.87 -2.28
C PHE A 50 -15.31 -5.59 -0.93
N TRP A 51 -14.97 -6.87 -0.93
CA TRP A 51 -14.89 -7.69 0.26
C TRP A 51 -13.54 -8.37 0.40
N SER A 52 -13.11 -8.52 1.66
CA SER A 52 -11.93 -9.28 2.05
C SER A 52 -12.26 -10.70 2.53
N SER A 53 -13.55 -11.03 2.66
CA SER A 53 -14.04 -12.34 3.11
C SER A 53 -15.01 -12.92 2.10
N GLU A 54 -14.73 -14.13 1.64
CA GLU A 54 -15.59 -14.83 0.68
C GLU A 54 -16.97 -15.16 1.23
N ILE A 55 -17.05 -15.51 2.52
CA ILE A 55 -18.33 -15.84 3.17
C ILE A 55 -19.26 -14.63 3.17
N GLU A 56 -18.75 -13.46 3.57
CA GLU A 56 -19.53 -12.22 3.55
C GLU A 56 -19.84 -11.78 2.11
N ALA A 57 -18.86 -11.88 1.20
CA ALA A 57 -19.05 -11.53 -0.20
C ALA A 57 -20.19 -12.35 -0.84
N LYS A 58 -20.20 -13.69 -0.66
CA LYS A 58 -21.26 -14.57 -1.18
C LYS A 58 -22.63 -14.26 -0.59
N ARG A 59 -22.68 -13.95 0.71
CA ARG A 59 -23.93 -13.56 1.38
C ARG A 59 -24.52 -12.30 0.76
N TRP A 60 -23.68 -11.30 0.49
CA TRP A 60 -24.13 -10.04 -0.10
C TRP A 60 -24.38 -10.13 -1.59
N ALA A 61 -23.60 -10.90 -2.34
CA ALA A 61 -23.88 -11.24 -3.73
C ALA A 61 -25.31 -11.78 -3.85
N LYS A 62 -25.64 -12.81 -3.07
CA LYS A 62 -26.97 -13.43 -3.10
C LYS A 62 -28.09 -12.46 -2.71
N ALA A 63 -27.82 -11.54 -1.78
CA ALA A 63 -28.80 -10.54 -1.35
C ALA A 63 -29.04 -9.43 -2.39
N LEU A 64 -28.02 -9.06 -3.16
CA LEU A 64 -28.07 -7.96 -4.13
C LEU A 64 -28.48 -8.42 -5.54
N THR A 65 -27.99 -9.58 -5.99
CA THR A 65 -28.16 -10.05 -7.38
C THR A 65 -29.07 -11.28 -7.48
N GLY A 66 -29.34 -11.96 -6.35
CA GLY A 66 -30.01 -13.26 -6.34
C GLY A 66 -29.09 -14.46 -6.63
N ASP A 67 -27.81 -14.23 -6.93
CA ASP A 67 -26.78 -15.22 -7.23
C ASP A 67 -25.52 -15.03 -6.34
N ASP A 68 -24.66 -16.03 -6.19
CA ASP A 68 -23.45 -15.96 -5.38
C ASP A 68 -22.14 -15.76 -6.17
N GLY A 69 -22.26 -15.37 -7.45
CA GLY A 69 -21.15 -15.09 -8.35
C GLY A 69 -20.21 -13.99 -7.85
N LEU A 70 -18.94 -14.35 -7.64
CA LEU A 70 -17.87 -13.44 -7.22
C LEU A 70 -16.74 -13.41 -8.24
N GLN A 71 -16.10 -12.25 -8.32
CA GLN A 71 -14.83 -12.08 -9.02
C GLN A 71 -13.72 -11.77 -8.02
N ALA A 72 -12.62 -12.52 -8.12
CA ALA A 72 -11.40 -12.22 -7.39
C ALA A 72 -10.51 -11.26 -8.19
N ILE A 73 -10.08 -10.19 -7.54
CA ILE A 73 -9.21 -9.17 -8.12
C ILE A 73 -7.85 -9.25 -7.41
N PRO A 74 -6.74 -9.46 -8.14
CA PRO A 74 -5.40 -9.39 -7.56
C PRO A 74 -5.15 -8.03 -6.90
N LEU A 75 -4.50 -8.03 -5.73
CA LEU A 75 -4.23 -6.79 -4.98
C LEU A 75 -3.50 -5.74 -5.82
N GLN A 76 -2.57 -6.17 -6.67
CA GLN A 76 -1.84 -5.29 -7.57
C GLN A 76 -2.79 -4.56 -8.54
N THR A 77 -3.61 -5.30 -9.28
CA THR A 77 -4.62 -4.72 -10.19
C THR A 77 -5.60 -3.81 -9.45
N PHE A 78 -6.01 -4.20 -8.25
CA PHE A 78 -6.91 -3.39 -7.44
C PHE A 78 -6.30 -2.01 -7.12
N VAL A 79 -5.03 -1.97 -6.73
CA VAL A 79 -4.34 -0.75 -6.31
C VAL A 79 -3.85 0.09 -7.50
N VAL A 80 -3.39 -0.53 -8.58
CA VAL A 80 -2.77 0.15 -9.74
C VAL A 80 -3.82 0.65 -10.72
N ASP A 81 -4.91 -0.09 -10.92
CA ASP A 81 -5.87 0.20 -11.98
C ASP A 81 -7.23 0.62 -11.43
N ILE A 82 -7.80 -0.21 -10.54
CA ILE A 82 -9.20 -0.07 -10.12
C ILE A 82 -9.41 1.12 -9.19
N LEU A 83 -8.65 1.21 -8.09
CA LEU A 83 -8.79 2.33 -7.15
C LEU A 83 -8.52 3.70 -7.80
N PRO A 84 -7.46 3.87 -8.62
CA PRO A 84 -7.28 5.11 -9.38
C PRO A 84 -8.44 5.40 -10.35
N GLY A 85 -8.99 4.38 -11.02
CA GLY A 85 -10.16 4.51 -11.88
C GLY A 85 -11.40 5.01 -11.14
N ILE A 86 -11.67 4.46 -9.95
CA ILE A 86 -12.75 4.92 -9.06
C ILE A 86 -12.53 6.39 -8.68
N GLY A 87 -11.30 6.75 -8.27
CA GLY A 87 -10.95 8.13 -7.91
C GLY A 87 -11.14 9.11 -9.07
N ALA A 88 -10.74 8.74 -10.30
CA ALA A 88 -10.93 9.55 -11.50
C ALA A 88 -12.41 9.76 -11.84
N ALA A 89 -13.26 8.74 -11.64
CA ALA A 89 -14.71 8.85 -11.72
C ALA A 89 -15.35 9.58 -10.53
N LYS A 90 -14.53 10.03 -9.58
CA LYS A 90 -14.91 10.68 -8.32
C LYS A 90 -15.84 9.80 -7.45
N GLY A 91 -15.69 8.48 -7.54
CA GLY A 91 -16.38 7.50 -6.71
C GLY A 91 -15.64 7.20 -5.40
N LEU A 92 -16.18 6.25 -4.63
CA LEU A 92 -15.62 5.78 -3.36
C LEU A 92 -15.48 4.25 -3.39
N ALA A 93 -14.62 3.72 -2.52
CA ALA A 93 -14.52 2.28 -2.28
C ALA A 93 -15.31 1.89 -1.02
N GLY A 94 -16.19 0.91 -1.15
CA GLY A 94 -16.95 0.32 -0.05
C GLY A 94 -16.31 -0.98 0.40
N THR A 95 -15.68 -0.99 1.57
CA THR A 95 -14.90 -2.14 2.05
C THR A 95 -15.68 -2.99 3.05
N ASP A 96 -15.71 -4.31 2.85
CA ASP A 96 -16.45 -5.27 3.68
C ASP A 96 -17.89 -4.79 3.92
N TRP A 97 -18.60 -4.42 2.84
CA TRP A 97 -19.93 -3.82 2.94
C TRP A 97 -20.89 -4.76 3.69
N VAL A 98 -21.51 -4.22 4.74
CA VAL A 98 -22.48 -4.89 5.62
C VAL A 98 -23.60 -3.92 5.96
N SER A 99 -24.61 -4.36 6.72
CA SER A 99 -25.76 -3.52 7.10
C SER A 99 -25.40 -2.36 8.02
N ASP A 100 -24.32 -2.47 8.79
CA ASP A 100 -23.79 -1.42 9.69
C ASP A 100 -22.25 -1.40 9.64
N PRO A 101 -21.66 -0.81 8.58
CA PRO A 101 -20.22 -0.80 8.39
C PRO A 101 -19.55 0.35 9.14
N ILE A 102 -18.54 0.05 9.96
CA ILE A 102 -17.77 1.03 10.75
C ILE A 102 -17.14 2.12 9.87
N GLU A 103 -16.65 1.76 8.69
CA GLU A 103 -16.16 2.68 7.68
C GLU A 103 -16.67 2.24 6.31
N ALA A 104 -17.94 2.58 6.05
CA ALA A 104 -18.67 2.17 4.86
C ALA A 104 -18.00 2.56 3.54
N GLU A 105 -17.42 3.76 3.50
CA GLU A 105 -17.03 4.46 2.28
C GLU A 105 -15.69 5.15 2.51
N ILE A 106 -14.72 4.81 1.68
CA ILE A 106 -13.32 5.26 1.79
C ILE A 106 -12.91 5.93 0.49
N ASP A 107 -12.16 7.04 0.59
CA ASP A 107 -11.52 7.65 -0.57
C ASP A 107 -10.51 6.66 -1.18
N PRO A 108 -10.48 6.47 -2.51
CA PRO A 108 -9.55 5.53 -3.13
C PRO A 108 -8.08 5.84 -2.84
N THR A 109 -7.70 7.12 -2.73
CA THR A 109 -6.33 7.55 -2.41
C THR A 109 -5.95 7.12 -1.00
N ASP A 110 -6.86 7.32 -0.05
CA ASP A 110 -6.66 6.91 1.35
C ASP A 110 -6.55 5.38 1.46
N LEU A 111 -7.38 4.64 0.71
CA LEU A 111 -7.32 3.18 0.70
C LEU A 111 -6.01 2.66 0.08
N ILE A 112 -5.54 3.27 -1.01
CA ILE A 112 -4.23 2.96 -1.61
C ILE A 112 -3.11 3.16 -0.58
N LEU A 113 -3.11 4.29 0.14
CA LEU A 113 -2.09 4.58 1.14
C LEU A 113 -2.09 3.53 2.27
N ARG A 114 -3.28 3.13 2.74
CA ARG A 114 -3.43 2.11 3.79
C ARG A 114 -2.94 0.74 3.32
N LEU A 115 -3.30 0.32 2.10
CA LEU A 115 -2.84 -0.95 1.51
C LEU A 115 -1.31 -0.97 1.32
N LYS A 116 -0.72 0.12 0.83
CA LYS A 116 0.74 0.25 0.71
C LYS A 116 1.43 0.18 2.07
N THR A 117 0.89 0.89 3.06
CA THR A 117 1.45 0.92 4.42
C THR A 117 1.42 -0.46 5.07
N GLU A 118 0.31 -1.17 4.95
CA GLU A 118 0.17 -2.54 5.47
C GLU A 118 1.14 -3.51 4.75
N SER A 119 1.26 -3.38 3.42
CA SER A 119 2.13 -4.22 2.58
C SER A 119 3.63 -4.06 2.87
N LEU A 120 4.05 -2.99 3.57
CA LEU A 120 5.46 -2.83 3.99
C LEU A 120 5.93 -4.00 4.86
N THR A 121 5.05 -4.58 5.68
CA THR A 121 5.41 -5.71 6.54
C THR A 121 5.75 -6.95 5.71
N GLU A 122 4.93 -7.27 4.71
CA GLU A 122 5.17 -8.42 3.83
C GLU A 122 6.38 -8.18 2.93
N LEU A 123 6.59 -6.95 2.45
CA LEU A 123 7.79 -6.57 1.72
C LEU A 123 9.06 -6.80 2.57
N ALA A 124 9.05 -6.34 3.82
CA ALA A 124 10.17 -6.49 4.75
C ALA A 124 10.50 -7.97 4.99
N ARG A 125 9.49 -8.82 5.25
CA ARG A 125 9.69 -10.28 5.35
C ARG A 125 10.29 -10.87 4.09
N GLY A 126 9.82 -10.44 2.91
CA GLY A 126 10.37 -10.87 1.63
C GLY A 126 11.84 -10.47 1.42
N MET A 127 12.23 -9.28 1.90
CA MET A 127 13.63 -8.82 1.89
C MET A 127 14.51 -9.63 2.84
N VAL A 128 14.05 -9.85 4.07
CA VAL A 128 14.76 -10.67 5.07
C VAL A 128 14.94 -12.11 4.58
N ALA A 129 13.90 -12.71 4.01
CA ALA A 129 13.96 -14.07 3.47
C ALA A 129 14.97 -14.21 2.31
N LYS A 130 15.19 -13.14 1.53
CA LYS A 130 16.21 -13.11 0.47
C LYS A 130 17.62 -12.79 1.00
N GLY A 131 17.72 -12.17 2.17
CA GLY A 131 18.97 -11.82 2.83
C GLY A 131 19.66 -10.56 2.28
N GLU A 132 19.08 -9.87 1.30
CA GLU A 132 19.63 -8.65 0.71
C GLU A 132 18.54 -7.69 0.20
N VAL A 133 18.92 -6.42 0.09
CA VAL A 133 18.19 -5.37 -0.64
C VAL A 133 19.05 -4.80 -1.75
N TYR A 134 18.44 -4.07 -2.68
CA TYR A 134 19.16 -3.43 -3.76
C TYR A 134 19.01 -1.92 -3.69
N LEU A 135 20.11 -1.21 -3.94
CA LEU A 135 20.20 0.25 -3.98
C LEU A 135 20.79 0.67 -5.32
N VAL A 136 20.43 1.87 -5.77
CA VAL A 136 21.12 2.51 -6.89
C VAL A 136 22.25 3.38 -6.34
N ALA A 137 23.45 3.26 -6.92
CA ALA A 137 24.61 4.04 -6.56
C ALA A 137 24.90 5.15 -7.58
N GLY A 138 25.36 6.29 -7.07
CA GLY A 138 26.00 7.36 -7.83
C GLY A 138 27.51 7.13 -7.90
N GLU A 139 28.29 8.20 -8.02
CA GLU A 139 29.76 8.14 -8.07
C GLU A 139 30.37 7.82 -6.69
N ASP A 140 29.78 8.35 -5.62
CA ASP A 140 30.36 8.30 -4.26
C ASP A 140 29.61 7.36 -3.28
N GLY A 141 28.66 6.56 -3.76
CA GLY A 141 27.90 5.63 -2.92
C GLY A 141 26.39 5.61 -3.23
N PRO A 142 25.54 5.18 -2.26
CA PRO A 142 24.10 5.12 -2.44
C PRO A 142 23.53 6.48 -2.87
N MET A 143 22.72 6.45 -3.93
CA MET A 143 22.14 7.65 -4.50
C MET A 143 20.83 8.00 -3.79
N VAL A 144 20.68 9.26 -3.43
CA VAL A 144 19.42 9.82 -2.93
C VAL A 144 18.74 10.65 -4.01
N GLN A 145 17.43 10.77 -3.90
CA GLN A 145 16.59 11.56 -4.82
C GLN A 145 15.71 12.52 -4.03
N ALA A 146 15.26 13.59 -4.67
CA ALA A 146 14.29 14.50 -4.08
C ALA A 146 13.02 13.74 -3.67
N SER A 147 12.54 14.02 -2.47
CA SER A 147 11.26 13.48 -2.00
C SER A 147 10.12 13.91 -2.92
N THR A 148 9.22 12.97 -3.19
CA THR A 148 7.99 13.22 -3.94
C THR A 148 6.83 13.64 -3.03
N GLN A 149 7.00 13.52 -1.71
CA GLN A 149 6.00 13.97 -0.74
C GLN A 149 6.04 15.50 -0.59
N LYS A 150 4.86 16.12 -0.54
CA LYS A 150 4.78 17.56 -0.25
C LYS A 150 5.37 17.82 1.14
N PRO A 151 6.18 18.87 1.32
CA PRO A 151 6.70 19.22 2.63
C PRO A 151 5.54 19.45 3.61
N ASN A 152 5.40 18.60 4.62
CA ASN A 152 4.51 18.87 5.74
C ASN A 152 5.34 19.45 6.90
N ARG A 153 4.76 20.35 7.69
CA ARG A 153 5.41 21.08 8.81
C ARG A 153 6.08 20.19 9.86
N HIS A 154 5.84 18.87 9.83
CA HIS A 154 6.25 17.94 10.87
C HIS A 154 7.12 16.77 10.40
N ALA A 155 7.23 16.52 9.10
CA ALA A 155 8.06 15.44 8.57
C ALA A 155 8.16 15.59 7.05
N SER A 156 9.24 16.19 6.58
CA SER A 156 9.64 16.05 5.18
C SER A 156 11.14 15.89 5.13
N THR A 157 11.58 14.68 4.85
CA THR A 157 12.96 14.45 4.42
C THR A 157 13.06 15.03 3.01
N ALA A 158 13.94 16.01 2.79
CA ALA A 158 14.09 16.63 1.47
C ALA A 158 14.54 15.61 0.40
N GLU A 159 15.23 14.57 0.86
CA GLU A 159 15.78 13.51 0.03
C GLU A 159 15.47 12.13 0.60
N VAL A 160 15.39 11.15 -0.28
CA VAL A 160 15.09 9.76 0.06
C VAL A 160 16.04 8.80 -0.65
N LEU A 161 16.42 7.73 0.04
CA LEU A 161 17.12 6.59 -0.52
C LEU A 161 16.09 5.59 -1.07
N ALA A 162 16.18 5.27 -2.36
CA ALA A 162 15.34 4.25 -2.96
C ALA A 162 15.88 2.85 -2.66
N VAL A 163 15.04 1.99 -2.11
CA VAL A 163 15.39 0.62 -1.69
C VAL A 163 14.48 -0.36 -2.41
N PHE A 164 15.06 -1.40 -3.00
CA PHE A 164 14.35 -2.38 -3.82
C PHE A 164 14.53 -3.79 -3.25
N SER A 165 13.46 -4.60 -3.30
CA SER A 165 13.52 -6.03 -2.96
C SER A 165 13.92 -6.90 -4.16
N SER A 166 14.14 -6.29 -5.32
CA SER A 166 14.53 -6.97 -6.55
C SER A 166 15.58 -6.16 -7.31
N ARG A 167 16.56 -6.86 -7.87
CA ARG A 167 17.61 -6.25 -8.69
C ARG A 167 17.02 -5.62 -9.96
N ALA A 168 16.04 -6.28 -10.57
CA ALA A 168 15.41 -5.81 -11.80
C ALA A 168 14.70 -4.46 -11.61
N ASP A 169 14.06 -4.23 -10.46
CA ASP A 169 13.45 -2.94 -10.14
C ASP A 169 14.50 -1.85 -9.93
N ALA A 170 15.58 -2.18 -9.21
CA ALA A 170 16.70 -1.27 -9.02
C ALA A 170 17.36 -0.87 -10.35
N GLU A 171 17.52 -1.83 -11.29
CA GLU A 171 18.06 -1.56 -12.63
C GLU A 171 17.13 -0.69 -13.48
N ARG A 172 15.81 -0.92 -13.42
CA ARG A 172 14.81 -0.05 -14.06
C ARG A 172 14.89 1.37 -13.50
N HIS A 173 14.99 1.49 -12.18
CA HIS A 173 15.14 2.78 -11.53
C HIS A 173 16.43 3.49 -11.94
N MET A 174 17.57 2.79 -11.89
CA MET A 174 18.89 3.30 -12.30
C MET A 174 18.89 3.87 -13.70
N LYS A 175 18.27 3.18 -14.67
CA LYS A 175 18.14 3.65 -16.06
C LYS A 175 17.37 4.97 -16.17
N ARG A 176 16.36 5.17 -15.32
CA ARG A 176 15.53 6.37 -15.31
C ARG A 176 16.20 7.55 -14.63
N THR A 177 17.00 7.30 -13.59
CA THR A 177 17.60 8.35 -12.77
C THR A 177 19.06 8.65 -13.11
N GLY A 178 19.69 7.88 -14.00
CA GLY A 178 21.09 8.07 -14.40
C GLY A 178 22.11 7.54 -13.39
N GLY A 179 21.70 6.59 -12.53
CA GLY A 179 22.62 5.93 -11.59
C GLY A 179 23.72 5.15 -12.32
N LYS A 180 24.83 4.91 -11.61
CA LYS A 180 26.06 4.33 -12.19
C LYS A 180 26.17 2.83 -11.96
N ASN A 181 25.68 2.33 -10.82
CA ASN A 181 25.76 0.92 -10.46
C ASN A 181 24.61 0.50 -9.54
N ILE A 182 24.41 -0.81 -9.39
CA ILE A 182 23.53 -1.42 -8.39
C ILE A 182 24.36 -1.99 -7.26
N ILE A 183 24.05 -1.60 -6.03
CA ILE A 183 24.57 -2.23 -4.82
C ILE A 183 23.56 -3.30 -4.40
N ALA A 184 24.04 -4.54 -4.25
CA ALA A 184 23.34 -5.56 -3.48
C ALA A 184 23.86 -5.44 -2.04
N ASP A 185 23.00 -4.98 -1.13
CA ASP A 185 23.34 -4.70 0.26
C ASP A 185 22.76 -5.82 1.13
N PRO A 186 23.61 -6.68 1.73
CA PRO A 186 23.15 -7.70 2.65
C PRO A 186 22.32 -7.08 3.78
N ILE A 187 21.24 -7.75 4.22
CA ILE A 187 20.33 -7.20 5.23
C ILE A 187 21.06 -6.81 6.51
N ALA A 188 22.08 -7.58 6.92
CA ALA A 188 22.90 -7.29 8.09
C ALA A 188 23.65 -5.96 7.94
N ASP A 189 24.26 -5.72 6.77
CA ASP A 189 25.02 -4.50 6.49
C ASP A 189 24.09 -3.31 6.27
N PHE A 190 22.97 -3.53 5.60
CA PHE A 190 21.92 -2.53 5.41
C PHE A 190 21.38 -2.02 6.76
N LEU A 191 21.12 -2.92 7.70
CA LEU A 191 20.67 -2.59 9.06
C LEU A 191 21.77 -1.92 9.89
N ALA A 192 23.02 -2.39 9.80
CA ALA A 192 24.11 -1.94 10.64
C ALA A 192 24.78 -0.64 10.17
N SER A 193 24.70 -0.33 8.87
CA SER A 193 25.46 0.76 8.24
C SER A 193 24.58 1.67 7.39
N THR A 194 23.90 1.14 6.38
CA THR A 194 23.19 1.96 5.38
C THR A 194 21.99 2.70 5.95
N LEU A 195 21.13 2.04 6.72
CA LEU A 195 19.99 2.69 7.38
C LEU A 195 20.44 3.73 8.42
N PRO A 196 21.38 3.44 9.33
CA PRO A 196 21.95 4.45 10.23
C PRO A 196 22.53 5.65 9.50
N TRP A 197 23.25 5.42 8.40
CA TRP A 197 23.78 6.48 7.54
C TRP A 197 22.67 7.38 6.98
N ALA A 198 21.62 6.78 6.41
CA ALA A 198 20.48 7.51 5.85
C ALA A 198 19.80 8.36 6.94
N GLN A 199 19.59 7.76 8.12
CA GLN A 199 18.98 8.44 9.27
C GLN A 199 19.83 9.62 9.76
N GLN A 200 21.15 9.46 9.92
CA GLN A 200 22.05 10.52 10.37
C GLN A 200 22.08 11.71 9.42
N ARG A 201 21.83 11.49 8.13
CA ARG A 201 21.75 12.53 7.10
C ARG A 201 20.34 13.08 6.89
N GLY A 202 19.36 12.61 7.65
CA GLY A 202 17.97 13.05 7.54
C GLY A 202 17.30 12.59 6.25
N HIS A 203 17.79 11.52 5.63
CA HIS A 203 17.18 10.92 4.45
C HIS A 203 16.04 9.98 4.85
N GLY A 204 14.94 10.04 4.10
CA GLY A 204 13.88 9.04 4.17
C GLY A 204 14.23 7.81 3.35
N ILE A 205 13.39 6.78 3.45
CA ILE A 205 13.51 5.56 2.64
C ILE A 205 12.28 5.46 1.75
N SER A 206 12.52 5.25 0.45
CA SER A 206 11.48 5.08 -0.57
C SER A 206 11.42 3.61 -0.98
N LEU A 207 10.26 2.99 -0.75
CA LEU A 207 10.00 1.56 -1.02
C LEU A 207 8.76 1.43 -1.89
N GLU A 208 8.69 0.44 -2.77
CA GLU A 208 7.49 0.10 -3.52
C GLU A 208 6.87 -1.20 -2.97
N PRO A 209 5.98 -1.12 -1.97
CA PRO A 209 5.45 -2.32 -1.29
C PRO A 209 4.45 -3.10 -2.15
N ILE A 210 3.83 -2.46 -3.12
CA ILE A 210 2.97 -3.10 -4.12
C ILE A 210 3.51 -2.70 -5.49
N PRO A 211 3.98 -3.65 -6.32
CA PRO A 211 4.60 -3.34 -7.61
C PRO A 211 3.66 -2.53 -8.53
N GLY A 212 4.14 -1.40 -9.05
CA GLY A 212 3.39 -0.51 -9.92
C GLY A 212 2.51 0.51 -9.19
N ALA A 213 2.32 0.39 -7.86
CA ALA A 213 1.53 1.33 -7.06
C ALA A 213 2.31 2.60 -6.67
N GLY A 214 3.54 2.71 -7.16
CA GLY A 214 4.46 3.80 -6.85
C GLY A 214 5.03 3.69 -5.44
N PRO A 215 6.06 4.50 -5.14
CA PRO A 215 6.77 4.41 -3.87
C PRO A 215 5.92 4.90 -2.69
N LEU A 216 6.27 4.42 -1.50
CA LEU A 216 5.91 4.94 -0.21
C LEU A 216 7.20 5.40 0.47
N GLU A 217 7.25 6.66 0.87
CA GLU A 217 8.39 7.21 1.60
C GLU A 217 8.12 7.13 3.11
N VAL A 218 9.05 6.54 3.84
CA VAL A 218 8.96 6.28 5.28
C VAL A 218 10.28 6.62 5.99
N PRO A 219 10.26 6.89 7.30
CA PRO A 219 11.48 7.03 8.08
C PRO A 219 12.36 5.77 8.03
N ALA A 220 13.68 5.96 8.06
CA ALA A 220 14.64 4.85 8.15
C ALA A 220 14.41 3.98 9.41
N SER A 221 13.99 4.59 10.53
CA SER A 221 13.64 3.88 11.76
C SER A 221 12.50 2.88 11.58
N ASP A 222 11.51 3.22 10.77
CA ASP A 222 10.33 2.39 10.55
C ASP A 222 10.71 1.16 9.71
N VAL A 223 11.60 1.34 8.74
CA VAL A 223 12.16 0.24 7.94
C VAL A 223 13.00 -0.69 8.82
N ALA A 224 13.88 -0.13 9.66
CA ALA A 224 14.69 -0.92 10.58
C ALA A 224 13.84 -1.76 11.54
N ALA A 225 12.78 -1.17 12.11
CA ALA A 225 11.87 -1.88 13.00
C ALA A 225 11.18 -3.05 12.30
N ARG A 226 10.73 -2.87 11.05
CA ARG A 226 10.07 -3.92 10.27
C ARG A 226 11.00 -5.05 9.87
N LEU A 227 12.20 -4.73 9.41
CA LEU A 227 13.21 -5.72 9.04
C LEU A 227 13.69 -6.54 10.24
N THR A 228 13.75 -5.94 11.44
CA THR A 228 14.16 -6.65 12.67
C THR A 228 13.06 -7.54 13.24
N ALA A 229 11.79 -7.18 13.02
CA ALA A 229 10.63 -7.93 13.51
C ALA A 229 10.14 -9.04 12.56
N SER A 230 10.73 -9.13 11.37
CA SER A 230 10.37 -10.07 10.29
C SER A 230 11.17 -11.36 10.37
#